data_AF-A0A2G6YTL5-F1
#
_entry.id   AF-A0A2G6YTL5-F1
#
_cell.length_a   1.000
_cell.length_b   1.000
_cell.length_c   1.000
_cell.angle_alpha   90.00
_cell.angle_beta   90.00
_cell.angle_gamma   90.00
#
_symmetry.space_group_name_H-M   'P 1'
#
loop_
_entity.id
_entity.type
_entity.pdbx_description
1 polymer ?
#
loop_
_entity_poly.entity_id
_entity_poly.type
_entity_poly.pdbx_seq_one_letter_code
_entity_poly.pdbx_strand_id
1 'polypeptide(L)'
;MSEQHIPGNQISAIEVQQYPEHFAARVTGKVEHRVGDGPSELIPQGIEMKVDTAIASYVLSWVDPEDQQPETASLAKREFEHYVEVGALEVTV
;
A
#
# COMPACT_ATOMS: atom_id res chain seq x y z
N MET A 1 -20.08 -33.53 38.12
CA MET A 1 -20.59 -32.74 36.98
C MET A 1 -19.40 -31.98 36.43
N SER A 2 -18.96 -32.35 35.24
CA SER A 2 -17.71 -31.86 34.65
C SER A 2 -18.03 -30.71 33.70
N GLU A 3 -17.76 -29.47 34.13
CA GLU A 3 -17.86 -28.31 33.24
C GLU A 3 -16.58 -28.22 32.40
N GLN A 4 -16.68 -28.68 31.15
CA GLN A 4 -15.66 -28.48 30.14
C GLN A 4 -15.71 -27.01 29.70
N HIS A 5 -14.68 -26.25 30.08
CA HIS A 5 -14.42 -24.92 29.53
C HIS A 5 -13.98 -25.10 28.07
N ILE A 6 -14.80 -24.62 27.14
CA ILE A 6 -14.45 -24.48 25.72
C ILE A 6 -13.47 -23.30 25.62
N PRO A 7 -12.23 -23.48 25.17
CA PRO A 7 -11.35 -22.35 24.90
C PRO A 7 -11.91 -21.60 23.69
N GLY A 8 -12.39 -20.37 23.93
CA GLY A 8 -12.75 -19.45 22.88
C GLY A 8 -11.55 -19.27 21.95
N ASN A 9 -11.78 -19.50 20.65
CA ASN A 9 -10.79 -19.37 19.60
C ASN A 9 -10.28 -17.91 19.57
N GLN A 10 -9.14 -17.66 20.21
CA GLN A 10 -8.38 -16.42 20.08
C GLN A 10 -7.78 -16.41 18.66
N ILE A 11 -8.58 -15.98 17.68
CA ILE A 11 -8.00 -15.54 16.41
C ILE A 11 -7.37 -14.19 16.74
N SER A 12 -6.10 -14.22 17.18
CA SER A 12 -5.25 -13.04 17.08
C SER A 12 -5.29 -12.64 15.61
N ALA A 13 -5.82 -11.45 15.32
CA ALA A 13 -5.69 -10.83 14.01
C ALA A 13 -4.20 -10.51 13.81
N ILE A 14 -3.41 -11.53 13.46
CA ILE A 14 -2.09 -11.33 12.90
C ILE A 14 -2.37 -10.80 11.51
N GLU A 15 -2.35 -9.48 11.37
CA GLU A 15 -2.37 -8.84 10.06
C GLU A 15 -1.12 -9.34 9.32
N VAL A 16 -1.30 -10.27 8.38
CA VAL A 16 -0.20 -10.84 7.61
C VAL A 16 0.31 -9.74 6.71
N GLN A 17 1.51 -9.24 7.01
CA GLN A 17 2.19 -8.26 6.20
C GLN A 17 2.62 -8.93 4.89
N GLN A 18 1.98 -8.55 3.77
CA GLN A 18 2.16 -9.21 2.47
C GLN A 18 3.49 -8.85 1.78
N TYR A 19 3.99 -7.63 2.00
CA TYR A 19 5.21 -7.11 1.39
C TYR A 19 6.28 -6.78 2.44
N PRO A 20 7.59 -6.76 2.08
CA PRO A 20 8.67 -6.35 2.97
C PRO A 20 8.52 -4.93 3.53
N GLU A 21 9.33 -4.56 4.53
CA GLU A 21 9.33 -3.19 5.09
C GLU A 21 9.69 -2.13 4.04
N HIS A 22 10.61 -2.45 3.13
CA HIS A 22 11.08 -1.59 2.05
C HIS A 22 11.16 -2.37 0.76
N PHE A 23 10.53 -1.88 -0.30
CA PHE A 23 10.56 -2.48 -1.63
C PHE A 23 10.30 -1.44 -2.72
N ALA A 24 10.34 -1.86 -3.99
CA ALA A 24 10.08 -0.96 -5.12
C ALA A 24 8.77 -1.35 -5.83
N ALA A 25 8.12 -0.37 -6.44
CA ALA A 25 6.99 -0.62 -7.33
C ALA A 25 7.08 0.28 -8.56
N ARG A 26 6.34 -0.08 -9.62
CA ARG A 26 6.24 0.70 -10.84
C ARG A 26 4.77 0.97 -11.17
N VAL A 27 4.45 2.19 -11.57
CA VAL A 27 3.11 2.55 -12.04
C VAL A 27 2.92 2.05 -13.47
N THR A 28 2.03 1.08 -13.65
CA THR A 28 1.69 0.47 -14.94
C THR A 28 0.28 0.84 -15.41
N GLY A 29 -0.58 1.30 -14.50
CA GLY A 29 -1.97 1.66 -14.77
C GLY A 29 -2.39 2.96 -14.09
N LYS A 30 -3.69 3.09 -13.82
CA LYS A 30 -4.23 4.28 -13.13
C LYS A 30 -4.12 4.08 -11.63
N VAL A 31 -3.34 4.92 -10.97
CA VAL A 31 -3.20 4.93 -9.51
C VAL A 31 -3.59 6.33 -9.06
N GLU A 32 -4.66 6.40 -8.27
CA GLU A 32 -5.10 7.65 -7.66
C GLU A 32 -4.60 7.69 -6.21
N HIS A 33 -4.18 8.87 -5.77
CA HIS A 33 -3.88 9.15 -4.37
C HIS A 33 -4.59 10.42 -3.93
N ARG A 34 -4.92 10.50 -2.65
CA ARG A 34 -5.50 11.72 -2.07
C ARG A 34 -4.39 12.59 -1.50
N VAL A 35 -4.40 13.88 -1.84
CA VAL A 35 -3.52 14.89 -1.26
C VAL A 35 -4.25 15.59 -0.10
N GLY A 36 -3.97 15.19 1.14
CA GLY A 36 -4.61 15.75 2.33
C GLY A 36 -6.13 15.55 2.33
N ASP A 37 -6.89 16.64 2.51
CA ASP A 37 -8.36 16.68 2.36
C ASP A 37 -8.81 17.09 0.94
N GLY A 38 -7.84 17.21 0.01
CA GLY A 38 -8.04 17.65 -1.36
C GLY A 38 -8.63 16.58 -2.28
N PRO A 39 -8.71 16.90 -3.59
CA PRO A 39 -9.14 15.95 -4.61
C PRO A 39 -8.16 14.76 -4.72
N SER A 40 -8.63 13.68 -5.33
CA SER A 40 -7.75 12.60 -5.77
C SER A 40 -6.94 13.06 -6.99
N GLU A 41 -5.65 12.77 -6.98
CA GLU A 41 -4.70 13.05 -8.05
C GLU A 41 -4.13 11.74 -8.60
N LEU A 42 -3.69 11.77 -9.86
CA LEU A 42 -3.13 10.59 -10.52
C LEU A 42 -1.61 10.58 -10.38
N ILE A 43 -1.06 9.43 -9.99
CA ILE A 43 0.39 9.22 -10.07
C ILE A 43 0.76 8.99 -11.55
N PRO A 44 1.78 9.68 -12.09
CA PRO A 44 2.21 9.49 -13.47
C PRO A 44 2.60 8.04 -13.78
N GLN A 45 2.18 7.55 -14.96
CA GLN A 45 2.52 6.21 -15.42
C GLN A 45 4.01 6.08 -15.77
N GLY A 46 4.54 4.88 -15.59
CA GLY A 46 5.92 4.56 -15.93
C GLY A 46 6.94 4.93 -14.84
N ILE A 47 6.51 5.58 -13.76
CA ILE A 47 7.35 5.97 -12.64
C ILE A 47 7.69 4.77 -11.77
N GLU A 48 8.97 4.64 -11.43
CA GLU A 48 9.44 3.78 -10.36
C GLU A 48 9.34 4.52 -9.02
N MET A 49 8.83 3.84 -8.01
CA MET A 49 8.62 4.38 -6.67
C MET A 49 9.24 3.46 -5.63
N LYS A 50 9.69 4.08 -4.53
CA LYS A 50 10.01 3.37 -3.30
C LYS A 50 8.74 3.22 -2.48
N VAL A 51 8.57 2.06 -1.89
CA VAL A 51 7.42 1.74 -1.05
C VAL A 51 7.92 1.34 0.33
N ASP A 52 7.44 2.06 1.34
CA ASP A 52 7.70 1.78 2.75
C ASP A 52 6.42 1.29 3.41
N THR A 53 6.49 0.13 4.07
CA THR A 53 5.31 -0.44 4.74
C THR A 53 5.11 0.20 6.12
N ALA A 54 3.91 0.72 6.36
CA ALA A 54 3.45 1.22 7.65
C ALA A 54 2.37 0.31 8.26
N ILE A 55 1.94 0.62 9.48
CA ILE A 55 1.02 -0.23 10.26
C ILE A 55 -0.26 -0.55 9.49
N ALA A 56 -0.87 0.42 8.80
CA ALA A 56 -2.14 0.24 8.07
C ALA A 56 -2.12 0.78 6.63
N SER A 57 -0.95 1.20 6.15
CA SER A 57 -0.77 1.84 4.85
C SER A 57 0.59 1.51 4.23
N TYR A 58 0.75 1.85 2.97
CA TYR A 58 2.04 1.91 2.28
C TYR A 58 2.33 3.38 1.93
N VAL A 59 3.56 3.81 2.19
CA VAL A 59 4.03 5.15 1.81
C VAL A 59 4.80 5.01 0.51
N LEU A 60 4.30 5.69 -0.52
CA LEU A 60 4.87 5.73 -1.85
C LEU A 60 5.71 7.00 -1.97
N SER A 61 6.95 6.85 -2.44
CA SER A 61 7.85 7.97 -2.69
C SER A 61 8.40 7.90 -4.11
N TRP A 62 8.28 8.98 -4.87
CA TRP A 62 8.82 9.09 -6.23
C TRP A 62 9.36 10.49 -6.50
N VAL A 63 9.96 10.70 -7.67
CA VAL A 63 10.32 12.02 -8.17
C VAL A 63 9.37 12.34 -9.31
N ASP A 64 8.64 13.45 -9.21
CA ASP A 64 7.73 13.86 -10.26
C ASP A 64 8.53 14.23 -11.53
N PRO A 65 8.20 13.64 -12.69
CA PRO A 65 8.94 13.90 -13.93
C PRO A 65 8.75 15.33 -14.48
N GLU A 66 7.68 16.04 -14.11
CA GLU A 66 7.37 17.37 -14.63
C GLU A 66 8.20 18.46 -13.95
N ASP A 67 8.33 18.42 -12.62
CA ASP A 67 9.01 19.45 -11.84
C ASP A 67 10.28 18.97 -11.11
N GLN A 68 10.59 17.67 -11.20
CA GLN A 68 11.75 17.02 -10.57
C GLN A 68 11.77 17.11 -9.05
N GLN A 69 10.61 17.31 -8.41
CA GLN A 69 10.49 17.34 -6.95
C GLN A 69 10.15 15.95 -6.38
N PRO A 70 10.64 15.65 -5.16
CA PRO A 70 10.24 14.44 -4.48
C PRO A 70 8.79 14.55 -4.00
N GLU A 71 7.99 13.55 -4.37
CA GLU A 71 6.58 13.44 -4.00
C GLU A 71 6.35 12.24 -3.09
N THR A 72 5.35 12.37 -2.21
CA THR A 72 4.95 11.28 -1.30
C THR A 72 3.45 11.14 -1.21
N ALA A 73 2.98 9.89 -1.22
CA ALA A 73 1.57 9.56 -1.01
C ALA A 73 1.43 8.39 -0.03
N SER A 74 0.35 8.38 0.74
CA SER A 74 0.00 7.24 1.61
C SER A 74 -1.26 6.60 1.08
N LEU A 75 -1.19 5.28 0.80
CA LEU A 75 -2.34 4.48 0.41
C LEU A 75 -2.67 3.49 1.53
N ALA A 76 -3.96 3.29 1.80
CA ALA A 76 -4.37 2.21 2.69
C ALA A 76 -3.90 0.86 2.14
N LYS A 77 -3.54 -0.11 2.99
CA LYS A 77 -3.03 -1.41 2.53
C LYS A 77 -3.91 -2.07 1.47
N ARG A 78 -5.22 -2.11 1.73
CA ARG A 78 -6.22 -2.70 0.83
C ARG A 78 -6.30 -1.97 -0.52
N GLU A 79 -6.09 -0.65 -0.52
CA GLU A 79 -6.10 0.15 -1.74
C GLU A 79 -4.84 -0.10 -2.57
N PHE A 80 -3.67 -0.12 -1.93
CA PHE A 80 -2.42 -0.49 -2.59
C PHE A 80 -2.47 -1.90 -3.17
N GLU A 81 -2.89 -2.88 -2.38
CA GLU A 81 -3.03 -4.28 -2.80
C GLU A 81 -4.02 -4.40 -3.96
N HIS A 82 -5.12 -3.65 -3.94
CA HIS A 82 -6.05 -3.61 -5.06
C HIS A 82 -5.39 -3.10 -6.34
N TYR A 83 -4.56 -2.04 -6.28
CA TYR A 83 -3.82 -1.56 -7.44
C TYR A 83 -2.82 -2.59 -7.97
N VAL A 84 -2.21 -3.41 -7.11
CA VAL A 84 -1.37 -4.52 -7.55
C VAL A 84 -2.20 -5.62 -8.21
N GLU A 85 -3.34 -5.99 -7.62
CA GLU A 85 -4.24 -7.02 -8.14
C GLU A 85 -4.78 -6.69 -9.54
N VAL A 86 -5.13 -5.42 -9.79
CA VAL A 86 -5.62 -4.96 -11.10
C VAL A 86 -4.51 -4.64 -12.09
N GLY A 87 -3.23 -4.79 -11.68
CA GLY A 87 -2.07 -4.51 -12.51
C GLY A 87 -1.82 -3.03 -12.77
N ALA A 88 -2.33 -2.14 -11.91
CA ALA A 88 -2.01 -0.71 -11.93
C ALA A 88 -0.68 -0.39 -11.24
N LEU A 89 -0.25 -1.24 -10.31
CA LEU A 89 1.08 -1.26 -9.73
C LEU A 89 1.75 -2.62 -9.95
N GLU A 90 3.02 -2.59 -10.34
CA GLU A 90 3.87 -3.78 -10.42
C GLU A 90 4.90 -3.73 -9.29
N VAL A 91 4.90 -4.74 -8.42
CA VAL A 91 5.79 -4.80 -7.25
C VAL A 91 7.08 -5.54 -7.56
N THR A 92 8.20 -4.97 -7.14
CA THR A 92 9.55 -5.57 -7.18
C THR A 92 10.08 -5.68 -5.75
N VAL A 93 10.23 -6.91 -5.26
CA VAL A 93 10.75 -7.26 -3.92
C VAL A 93 12.18 -7.77 -3.97
#